data_AF-A0A963HAB5-F1
#
_entry.id   AF-A0A963HAB5-F1
#
_cell.length_a   1.000
_cell.length_b   1.000
_cell.length_c   1.000
_cell.angle_alpha   90.00
_cell.angle_beta   90.00
_cell.angle_gamma   90.00
#
_symmetry.space_group_name_H-M   'P 1'
#
loop_
_entity.id
_entity.type
_entity.pdbx_description
1 polymer ?
#
loop_
_entity_poly.entity_id
_entity_poly.type
_entity_poly.pdbx_seq_one_letter_code
_entity_poly.pdbx_strand_id
1 'polypeptide(L)'
;ENANSRRVVELTLASGEQRPREAALDLSWPDGVYSLAHVALPFPPDDPVYGGQAVRQGGVIQLGDVALRGERGVLQIPASDILRLRWNPFFPYVEARVLAFLALDAG
;
A
#
# COMPACT_ATOMS: atom_id res chain seq x y z
N GLU A 1 -4.07 -22.52 5.90
CA GLU A 1 -4.28 -21.10 6.22
C GLU A 1 -5.77 -20.79 6.12
N ASN A 2 -6.35 -19.99 7.02
CA ASN A 2 -7.79 -19.70 7.03
C ASN A 2 -8.07 -18.49 6.11
N ALA A 3 -9.16 -18.52 5.33
CA ALA A 3 -9.61 -17.42 4.48
C ALA A 3 -9.85 -16.08 5.23
N ASN A 4 -9.85 -16.11 6.56
CA ASN A 4 -9.94 -14.94 7.43
C ASN A 4 -8.58 -14.35 7.87
N SER A 5 -7.46 -14.91 7.38
CA SER A 5 -6.13 -14.38 7.68
C SER A 5 -5.86 -13.10 6.88
N ARG A 6 -5.41 -12.05 7.56
CA ARG A 6 -4.93 -10.81 6.92
C ARG A 6 -3.44 -10.84 6.61
N ARG A 7 -2.73 -11.91 6.96
CA ARG A 7 -1.30 -12.04 6.66
C ARG A 7 -1.09 -12.03 5.15
N VAL A 8 -0.02 -11.40 4.72
CA VAL A 8 0.34 -11.33 3.30
C VAL A 8 1.39 -12.38 3.01
N VAL A 9 1.23 -13.05 1.86
CA VAL A 9 2.23 -13.95 1.29
C VAL A 9 2.59 -13.46 -0.10
N GLU A 10 3.87 -13.59 -0.48
CA GLU A 10 4.30 -13.48 -1.87
C GLU A 10 3.99 -14.80 -2.57
N LEU A 11 3.35 -14.72 -3.73
CA LEU A 11 3.16 -15.86 -4.64
C LEU A 11 3.95 -15.62 -5.92
N THR A 12 4.97 -16.45 -6.16
CA THR A 12 5.80 -16.39 -7.36
C THR A 12 5.54 -17.60 -8.24
N LEU A 13 5.25 -17.39 -9.52
CA LEU A 13 5.14 -18.48 -10.50
C LEU A 13 6.24 -18.32 -11.55
N ALA A 14 7.26 -19.17 -11.51
CA ALA A 14 8.33 -19.14 -12.48
C ALA A 14 7.88 -19.73 -13.84
N SER A 15 8.57 -19.34 -14.91
CA SER A 15 8.27 -19.87 -16.25
C SER A 15 8.41 -21.40 -16.27
N GLY A 16 7.38 -22.08 -16.75
CA GLY A 16 7.32 -23.55 -16.80
C GLY A 16 6.83 -24.23 -15.51
N GLU A 17 6.68 -23.51 -14.39
CA GLU A 17 6.07 -24.04 -13.17
C GLU A 17 4.54 -24.03 -13.27
N GLN A 18 3.90 -25.04 -12.68
CA GLN A 18 2.42 -25.18 -12.63
C GLN A 18 1.85 -24.82 -11.26
N ARG A 19 2.70 -24.67 -10.24
CA ARG A 19 2.32 -24.34 -8.87
C ARG A 19 3.15 -23.15 -8.41
N PRO A 20 2.51 -22.08 -7.88
CA PRO A 20 3.23 -20.98 -7.29
C PRO A 20 4.05 -21.43 -6.09
N ARG A 21 5.19 -20.77 -5.88
CA ARG A 21 5.92 -20.79 -4.61
C ARG A 21 5.36 -19.71 -3.72
N GLU A 22 5.24 -20.03 -2.43
CA GLU A 22 4.71 -19.12 -1.42
C GLU A 22 5.83 -18.75 -0.44
N ALA A 23 5.95 -17.45 -0.16
CA ALA A 23 6.82 -16.94 0.89
C ALA A 23 6.02 -16.03 1.83
N ALA A 24 6.03 -16.36 3.13
CA ALA A 24 5.38 -15.53 4.13
C ALA A 24 6.09 -14.18 4.24
N LEU A 25 5.31 -13.10 4.24
CA LEU A 25 5.80 -11.76 4.53
C LEU A 25 5.41 -11.39 5.96
N ASP A 26 6.25 -10.63 6.66
CA ASP A 26 5.90 -10.03 7.96
C ASP A 26 5.02 -8.79 7.77
N LEU A 27 3.98 -8.93 6.96
CA LEU A 27 3.06 -7.88 6.55
C LEU A 27 1.62 -8.36 6.71
N SER A 28 0.69 -7.42 6.85
CA SER A 28 -0.74 -7.71 6.95
C SER A 28 -1.56 -6.69 6.17
N TRP A 29 -2.66 -7.14 5.55
CA TRP A 29 -3.66 -6.27 4.96
C TRP A 29 -4.25 -5.34 6.03
N PRO A 30 -4.22 -4.00 5.82
CA PRO A 30 -4.87 -3.07 6.74
C PRO A 30 -6.39 -3.27 6.76
N ASP A 31 -7.02 -2.93 7.87
CA ASP A 31 -8.47 -2.99 7.98
C ASP A 31 -9.14 -2.00 7.02
N GLY A 32 -10.24 -2.41 6.40
CA GLY A 32 -10.99 -1.58 5.45
C GLY A 32 -10.28 -1.33 4.11
N VAL A 33 -9.11 -1.95 3.88
CA VAL A 33 -8.38 -1.89 2.61
C VAL A 33 -8.69 -3.14 1.79
N TYR A 34 -9.07 -2.92 0.53
CA TYR A 34 -9.38 -3.98 -0.43
C TYR A 34 -8.47 -3.84 -1.65
N SER A 35 -8.01 -4.98 -2.17
CA SER A 35 -7.25 -5.03 -3.42
C SER A 35 -8.18 -4.71 -4.60
N LEU A 36 -8.22 -3.44 -4.97
CA LEU A 36 -8.75 -2.97 -6.24
C LEU A 36 -7.52 -2.75 -7.12
N ALA A 37 -7.60 -3.02 -8.42
CA ALA A 37 -6.49 -2.91 -9.37
C ALA A 37 -5.87 -1.49 -9.50
N HIS A 38 -6.20 -0.54 -8.61
CA HIS A 38 -5.55 0.75 -8.52
C HIS A 38 -4.18 0.62 -7.84
N VAL A 39 -3.15 1.13 -8.49
CA VAL A 39 -1.80 1.20 -7.92
C VAL A 39 -1.79 2.31 -6.87
N ALA A 40 -1.55 1.95 -5.61
CA ALA A 40 -1.22 2.91 -4.57
C ALA A 40 0.03 3.70 -4.98
N LEU A 41 0.10 4.99 -4.61
CA LEU A 41 1.34 5.74 -4.86
C LEU A 41 2.50 5.07 -4.10
N PRO A 42 3.72 5.03 -4.69
CA PRO A 42 4.87 4.35 -4.09
C PRO A 42 5.49 5.23 -2.99
N PHE A 43 4.68 5.60 -2.00
CA PHE A 43 5.12 6.34 -0.83
C PHE A 43 5.04 5.45 0.41
N PRO A 44 6.04 5.53 1.30
CA PRO A 44 6.01 4.82 2.57
C PRO A 44 4.93 5.40 3.50
N PRO A 45 4.50 4.64 4.52
CA PRO A 45 3.50 5.09 5.48
C PRO A 45 3.92 6.34 6.27
N ASP A 46 5.22 6.58 6.44
CA ASP A 46 5.79 7.71 7.17
C ASP A 46 6.21 8.89 6.27
N ASP A 47 5.90 8.84 4.96
CA ASP A 47 6.16 9.96 4.06
C ASP A 47 5.49 11.26 4.56
N PRO A 48 6.21 12.38 4.68
CA PRO A 48 5.72 13.59 5.34
C PRO A 48 4.51 14.24 4.65
N VAL A 49 4.25 13.91 3.38
CA VAL A 49 3.14 14.46 2.59
C VAL A 49 2.07 13.41 2.34
N TYR A 50 2.45 12.23 1.84
CA TYR A 50 1.52 11.19 1.38
C TYR A 50 1.30 10.06 2.38
N GLY A 51 2.15 9.94 3.40
CA GLY A 51 2.08 8.92 4.42
C GLY A 51 0.90 9.13 5.36
N GLY A 52 0.19 8.04 5.69
CA GLY A 52 -0.90 8.06 6.68
C GLY A 52 -0.41 7.97 8.13
N GLN A 53 0.87 7.70 8.35
CA GLN A 53 1.50 7.54 9.68
C GLN A 53 2.57 8.59 9.97
N ALA A 54 2.73 9.58 9.08
CA ALA A 54 3.73 10.62 9.25
C ALA A 54 3.44 11.51 10.47
N VAL A 55 4.49 11.80 11.25
CA VAL A 55 4.41 12.77 12.35
C VAL A 55 4.06 14.13 11.78
N ARG A 56 3.03 14.79 12.35
CA ARG A 56 2.61 16.13 11.92
C ARG A 56 3.73 17.14 12.16
N GLN A 57 4.31 17.65 11.08
CA GLN A 57 5.29 18.73 11.11
C GLN A 57 4.60 20.04 10.73
N GLY A 58 4.88 21.12 11.49
CA GLY A 58 4.33 22.44 11.20
C GLY A 58 4.73 22.90 9.80
N GLY A 59 3.73 23.34 9.01
CA GLY A 59 3.95 23.89 7.66
C GLY A 59 3.79 22.91 6.50
N VAL A 60 3.61 21.60 6.76
CA VAL A 60 3.37 20.59 5.70
C VAL A 60 1.91 20.15 5.71
N ILE A 61 1.27 20.20 4.53
CA ILE A 61 -0.07 19.67 4.35
C ILE A 61 0.05 18.16 4.14
N GLN A 62 -0.40 17.37 5.12
CA GLN A 62 -0.47 15.92 5.01
C GLN A 62 -1.71 15.50 4.21
N LEU A 63 -1.47 14.97 3.01
CA LEU A 63 -2.48 14.44 2.10
C LEU A 63 -2.83 12.99 2.43
N GLY A 64 -1.90 12.22 3.00
CA GLY A 64 -2.05 10.79 3.29
C GLY A 64 -3.22 10.42 4.19
N ASP A 65 -3.52 11.27 5.18
CA ASP A 65 -4.55 11.08 6.21
C ASP A 65 -5.82 11.92 5.95
N VAL A 66 -6.07 12.32 4.70
CA VAL A 66 -7.28 13.10 4.36
C VAL A 66 -8.50 12.18 4.38
N ALA A 67 -9.20 12.18 5.52
CA ALA A 67 -10.51 11.54 5.67
C ALA A 67 -11.61 12.40 5.04
N LEU A 68 -11.88 12.19 3.75
CA LEU A 68 -13.00 12.81 3.05
C LEU A 68 -14.32 12.25 3.60
N ARG A 69 -15.08 13.07 4.31
CA ARG A 69 -16.43 12.73 4.80
C ARG A 69 -17.47 13.50 4.00
N GLY A 70 -18.46 12.81 3.44
CA GLY A 70 -19.64 13.44 2.84
C GLY A 70 -20.56 12.47 2.12
N GLU A 71 -21.73 12.96 1.71
CA GLU A 71 -22.75 12.17 1.02
C GLU A 71 -22.54 12.17 -0.50
N ARG A 72 -22.92 11.06 -1.17
CA ARG A 72 -22.87 10.95 -2.63
C ARG A 72 -23.77 12.01 -3.26
N GLY A 73 -23.21 12.85 -4.13
CA GLY A 73 -23.97 13.81 -4.96
C GLY A 73 -23.94 15.26 -4.49
N VAL A 74 -23.31 15.57 -3.34
CA VAL A 74 -23.22 16.95 -2.80
C VAL A 74 -21.80 17.53 -2.85
N LEU A 75 -20.76 16.69 -2.81
CA LEU A 75 -19.36 17.14 -2.87
C LEU A 75 -18.90 17.38 -4.31
N GLN A 76 -18.16 18.48 -4.52
CA GLN A 76 -17.42 18.76 -5.77
C GLN A 76 -16.25 17.79 -6.01
N ILE A 77 -15.95 16.91 -5.05
CA ILE A 77 -14.84 15.96 -5.10
C ILE A 77 -15.36 14.62 -5.66
N PRO A 78 -14.76 14.07 -6.74
CA PRO A 78 -15.12 12.76 -7.27
C PRO A 78 -15.09 11.66 -6.21
N ALA A 79 -16.09 10.76 -6.23
CA ALA A 79 -16.14 9.63 -5.30
C ALA A 79 -14.93 8.68 -5.39
N SER A 80 -14.25 8.65 -6.54
CA SER A 80 -12.99 7.93 -6.74
C SER A 80 -11.87 8.41 -5.80
N ASP A 81 -11.88 9.69 -5.40
CA ASP A 81 -10.85 10.27 -4.54
C ASP A 81 -11.01 9.84 -3.08
N ILE A 82 -12.19 9.35 -2.70
CA ILE A 82 -12.47 8.74 -1.39
C ILE A 82 -11.90 7.32 -1.32
N LEU A 83 -11.84 6.63 -2.46
CA LEU A 83 -11.45 5.21 -2.56
C LEU A 83 -9.96 4.98 -2.84
N ARG A 84 -9.20 6.04 -3.10
CA ARG A 84 -7.80 5.94 -3.49
C ARG A 84 -6.88 5.81 -2.27
N LEU A 85 -6.12 4.72 -2.22
CA LEU A 85 -4.95 4.62 -1.35
C LEU A 85 -3.88 5.65 -1.77
N ARG A 86 -3.48 6.50 -0.82
CA ARG A 86 -2.50 7.58 -1.05
C ARG A 86 -1.05 7.19 -0.76
N TRP A 87 -0.87 6.09 -0.03
CA TRP A 87 0.40 5.45 0.29
C TRP A 87 0.22 3.94 0.18
N ASN A 88 1.33 3.20 0.11
CA ASN A 88 1.30 1.75 -0.09
C ASN A 88 1.58 1.01 1.25
N PRO A 89 0.63 0.24 1.81
CA PRO A 89 0.86 -0.52 3.03
C PRO A 89 1.88 -1.66 2.89
N PHE A 90 2.22 -2.02 1.66
CA PHE A 90 3.25 -3.00 1.33
C PHE A 90 4.52 -2.35 0.81
N PHE A 91 4.70 -1.05 1.05
CA PHE A 91 5.90 -0.31 0.63
C PHE A 91 7.21 -0.99 1.05
N PRO A 92 7.41 -1.48 2.28
CA PRO A 92 8.67 -2.14 2.67
C PRO A 92 9.04 -3.32 1.77
N TYR A 93 8.04 -4.11 1.34
CA TYR A 93 8.27 -5.20 0.39
C TYR A 93 8.61 -4.67 -1.01
N VAL A 94 7.87 -3.67 -1.50
CA VAL A 94 8.12 -3.09 -2.83
C VAL A 94 9.51 -2.43 -2.90
N GLU A 95 9.88 -1.67 -1.87
CA GLU A 95 11.20 -1.06 -1.73
C GLU A 95 12.31 -2.11 -1.77
N ALA A 96 12.23 -3.14 -0.94
CA ALA A 96 13.22 -4.22 -0.94
C ALA A 96 13.34 -4.89 -2.32
N ARG A 97 12.22 -5.13 -3.02
CA ARG A 97 12.24 -5.70 -4.37
C ARG A 97 12.85 -4.77 -5.41
N VAL A 98 12.58 -3.47 -5.33
CA VAL A 98 13.16 -2.46 -6.22
C VAL A 98 14.66 -2.34 -5.97
N LEU A 99 15.09 -2.26 -4.72
CA LEU A 99 16.51 -2.21 -4.36
C LEU A 99 17.26 -3.45 -4.84
N ALA A 100 16.73 -4.65 -4.58
CA ALA A 100 17.32 -5.90 -5.08
C ALA A 100 17.37 -5.96 -6.61
N PHE A 101 16.31 -5.51 -7.30
CA PHE A 101 16.29 -5.44 -8.75
C PHE A 101 17.36 -4.49 -9.31
N LEU A 102 17.59 -3.37 -8.65
CA LEU A 102 18.60 -2.38 -9.01
C LEU A 102 20.01 -2.74 -8.50
N ALA A 103 20.17 -3.86 -7.78
CA ALA A 103 21.40 -4.25 -7.08
C ALA A 103 21.92 -3.16 -6.10
N LEU A 104 20.99 -2.50 -5.40
CA LEU A 104 21.24 -1.48 -4.38
C LEU A 104 21.01 -2.00 -2.95
N ASP A 105 20.66 -3.27 -2.79
CA ASP A 105 20.43 -3.96 -1.51
C ASP A 105 21.74 -4.36 -0.79
N ALA A 106 22.84 -3.63 -1.04
CA ALA A 106 24.14 -3.89 -0.42
C ALA A 106 24.17 -3.45 1.05
N GLY A 107 23.83 -4.37 1.97
CA GLY A 107 24.15 -4.30 3.41
C GLY A 107 22.95 -4.31 4.34
#